data_AF-A0A356AVC3-F1
#
_entry.id   AF-A0A356AVC3-F1
#
_cell.length_a   1.000
_cell.length_b   1.000
_cell.length_c   1.000
_cell.angle_alpha   90.00
_cell.angle_beta   90.00
_cell.angle_gamma   90.00
#
_symmetry.space_group_name_H-M   'P 1'
#
loop_
_entity.id
_entity.type
_entity.pdbx_description
1 polymer ?
#
loop_
_entity_poly.entity_id
_entity_poly.type
_entity_poly.pdbx_seq_one_letter_code
_entity_poly.pdbx_strand_id
1 'polypeptide(L)'
;MEYIPAENVWEIEPIAWEKAIDNEMSERIYNILLKWLPYADSQFSDTWNTRPNCGHFFGGSYWYGQETAHTVVVFAVLSKLGPYQAEVTCISRDQVKIKAIKAIRYLAFTHDTGPEDCVRDQGPNPHCSGKKWGGMYDGFFMASQTGRTVAYLGLAAWLLWDDLDDETKMAVQNVVSWYADRWSTEPPRNGAFFDTQVEENAWTAQGISTAYNMFPEHPHRQTWKDGFIRWSLNTATTFADRLNQENYEGKPLNHWINCITLFPDYTTENHAFVHPSYLSAGINLRGVHALFSMISDQQILESALYNNEKVYEKALKLFTQYDGLVIPVQGQDWWYNRQHERQLTHTILNVLHHNADAARLCR
;
A
#
# COMPACT_ATOMS: atom_id res chain seq x y z
N MET A 1 21.12 -4.55 2.46
CA MET A 1 21.17 -5.72 3.37
C MET A 1 21.13 -6.98 2.51
N GLU A 2 21.72 -8.10 2.94
CA GLU A 2 21.60 -9.36 2.19
C GLU A 2 20.24 -9.99 2.47
N TYR A 3 19.50 -10.34 1.42
CA TYR A 3 18.22 -11.04 1.52
C TYR A 3 18.46 -12.52 1.79
N ILE A 4 17.69 -13.09 2.72
CA ILE A 4 17.74 -14.50 3.08
C ILE A 4 16.36 -15.12 2.85
N PRO A 5 16.21 -16.10 1.95
CA PRO A 5 14.95 -16.81 1.76
C PRO A 5 14.47 -17.51 3.06
N ALA A 6 13.16 -17.52 3.28
CA ALA A 6 12.54 -18.23 4.39
C ALA A 6 12.75 -19.75 4.25
N GLU A 7 13.29 -20.38 5.30
CA GLU A 7 13.43 -21.84 5.41
C GLU A 7 12.21 -22.49 6.08
N ASN A 8 11.46 -21.72 6.87
CA ASN A 8 10.28 -22.17 7.61
C ASN A 8 9.20 -21.07 7.56
N VAL A 9 7.96 -21.44 7.90
CA VAL A 9 6.90 -20.46 8.19
C VAL A 9 7.28 -19.72 9.48
N TRP A 10 7.29 -18.39 9.42
CA TRP A 10 7.53 -17.53 10.56
C TRP A 10 6.23 -17.28 11.31
N GLU A 11 6.36 -17.03 12.61
CA GLU A 11 5.27 -16.44 13.38
C GLU A 11 4.98 -15.05 12.82
N ILE A 12 3.69 -14.75 12.66
CA ILE A 12 3.21 -13.43 12.25
C ILE A 12 2.44 -12.80 13.40
N GLU A 13 2.39 -11.47 13.41
CA GLU A 13 1.54 -10.78 14.38
C GLU A 13 0.06 -11.15 14.15
N PRO A 14 -0.69 -11.52 15.19
CA PRO A 14 -2.10 -11.84 15.02
C PRO A 14 -2.89 -10.57 14.66
N ILE A 15 -3.98 -10.75 13.92
CA ILE A 15 -4.92 -9.64 13.71
C ILE A 15 -5.76 -9.47 14.98
N ALA A 16 -5.78 -8.25 15.51
CA ALA A 16 -6.53 -7.81 16.68
C ALA A 16 -8.04 -7.65 16.36
N TRP A 17 -8.67 -8.75 15.93
CA TRP A 17 -10.08 -8.80 15.54
C TRP A 17 -11.02 -8.30 16.65
N GLU A 18 -10.64 -8.52 17.91
CA GLU A 18 -11.38 -8.09 19.10
C GLU A 18 -11.46 -6.57 19.26
N LYS A 19 -10.60 -5.82 18.57
CA LYS A 19 -10.61 -4.35 18.56
C LYS A 19 -11.42 -3.76 17.41
N ALA A 20 -11.86 -4.59 16.46
CA ALA A 20 -12.67 -4.12 15.34
C ALA A 20 -14.07 -3.70 15.85
N ILE A 21 -14.49 -2.50 15.46
CA ILE A 21 -15.81 -1.94 15.80
C ILE A 21 -16.57 -1.66 14.51
N ASP A 22 -17.69 -2.35 14.33
CA ASP A 22 -18.62 -2.05 13.26
C ASP A 22 -19.39 -0.76 13.52
N ASN A 23 -19.58 0.03 12.47
CA ASN A 23 -20.35 1.26 12.48
C ASN A 23 -21.05 1.47 11.13
N GLU A 24 -21.85 2.54 11.04
CA GLU A 24 -22.60 2.86 9.82
C GLU A 24 -21.70 2.97 8.57
N MET A 25 -20.48 3.50 8.72
CA MET A 25 -19.56 3.64 7.58
C MET A 25 -18.95 2.30 7.16
N SER A 26 -18.55 1.45 8.12
CA SER A 26 -18.04 0.11 7.78
C SER A 26 -19.12 -0.73 7.10
N GLU A 27 -20.37 -0.67 7.57
CA GLU A 27 -21.51 -1.34 6.94
C GLU A 27 -21.78 -0.83 5.52
N ARG A 28 -21.74 0.49 5.30
CA ARG A 28 -21.90 1.09 3.97
C ARG A 28 -20.82 0.64 2.99
N ILE A 29 -19.55 0.71 3.40
CA ILE A 29 -18.42 0.27 2.57
C ILE A 29 -18.56 -1.23 2.27
N TYR A 30 -18.85 -2.04 3.28
CA TYR A 30 -19.05 -3.48 3.11
C TYR A 30 -20.15 -3.80 2.09
N ASN A 31 -21.29 -3.11 2.15
CA ASN A 31 -22.37 -3.26 1.19
C ASN A 31 -22.00 -2.83 -0.24
N ILE A 32 -21.12 -1.82 -0.40
CA ILE A 32 -20.57 -1.44 -1.71
C ILE A 32 -19.68 -2.57 -2.25
N LEU A 33 -18.81 -3.13 -1.41
CA LEU A 33 -17.92 -4.22 -1.81
C LEU A 33 -18.71 -5.48 -2.23
N LEU A 34 -19.77 -5.85 -1.49
CA LEU A 34 -20.66 -6.95 -1.87
C LEU A 34 -21.27 -6.77 -3.26
N LYS A 35 -21.72 -5.54 -3.59
CA LYS A 35 -22.31 -5.22 -4.90
C LYS A 35 -21.29 -5.16 -6.04
N TRP A 36 -20.04 -4.83 -5.72
CA TRP A 36 -18.95 -4.82 -6.69
C TRP A 36 -18.41 -6.21 -7.01
N LEU A 37 -18.47 -7.14 -6.05
CA LEU A 37 -17.90 -8.47 -6.15
C LEU A 37 -18.31 -9.26 -7.41
N PRO A 38 -19.59 -9.29 -7.86
CA PRO A 38 -19.97 -9.99 -9.09
C PRO A 38 -19.20 -9.51 -10.33
N TYR A 39 -18.93 -8.20 -10.43
CA TYR A 39 -18.16 -7.65 -11.54
C TYR A 39 -16.71 -8.12 -11.45
N ALA A 40 -16.05 -7.97 -10.29
CA ALA A 40 -14.68 -8.41 -10.11
C ALA A 40 -14.52 -9.93 -10.32
N ASP A 41 -15.50 -10.71 -9.87
CA ASP A 41 -15.52 -12.16 -10.03
C ASP A 41 -15.57 -12.58 -11.50
N SER A 42 -16.32 -11.85 -12.34
CA SER A 42 -16.36 -12.06 -13.78
C SER A 42 -15.01 -11.82 -14.48
N GLN A 43 -14.08 -11.14 -13.81
CA GLN A 43 -12.74 -10.83 -14.30
C GLN A 43 -11.66 -11.76 -13.72
N PHE A 44 -12.05 -12.73 -12.87
CA PHE A 44 -11.15 -13.73 -12.34
C PHE A 44 -10.84 -14.79 -13.40
N SER A 45 -9.57 -15.12 -13.55
CA SER A 45 -9.10 -16.22 -14.40
C SER A 45 -8.21 -17.17 -13.60
N ASP A 46 -8.48 -18.47 -13.70
CA ASP A 46 -7.58 -19.54 -13.24
C ASP A 46 -6.95 -20.31 -14.42
N THR A 47 -6.86 -19.68 -15.58
CA THR A 47 -6.25 -20.28 -16.78
C THR A 47 -4.73 -20.34 -16.74
N TRP A 48 -4.09 -19.55 -15.86
CA TRP A 48 -2.64 -19.60 -15.67
C TRP A 48 -2.27 -20.97 -15.08
N ASN A 49 -1.55 -21.78 -15.87
CA ASN A 49 -1.40 -23.21 -15.63
C ASN A 49 0.03 -23.63 -15.25
N THR A 50 0.94 -22.69 -15.01
CA THR A 50 2.33 -22.97 -14.61
C THR A 50 2.41 -23.61 -13.22
N ARG A 51 1.51 -23.27 -12.29
CA ARG A 51 1.33 -23.97 -11.01
C ARG A 51 -0.16 -24.20 -10.71
N PRO A 52 -0.52 -25.27 -9.98
CA PRO A 52 -1.91 -25.52 -9.60
C PRO A 52 -2.39 -24.49 -8.56
N ASN A 53 -3.70 -24.36 -8.46
CA ASN A 53 -4.38 -23.50 -7.48
C ASN A 53 -3.90 -22.04 -7.55
N CYS A 54 -3.73 -21.52 -8.76
CA CYS A 54 -3.40 -20.12 -9.02
C CYS A 54 -4.49 -19.48 -9.88
N GLY A 55 -4.56 -18.15 -9.83
CA GLY A 55 -5.45 -17.36 -10.66
C GLY A 55 -5.19 -15.88 -10.43
N HIS A 56 -5.75 -15.02 -11.28
CA HIS A 56 -5.54 -13.59 -11.21
C HIS A 56 -6.81 -12.84 -11.60
N PHE A 57 -6.82 -11.54 -11.31
CA PHE A 57 -7.91 -10.66 -11.70
C PHE A 57 -7.45 -9.75 -12.84
N PHE A 58 -8.38 -9.34 -13.70
CA PHE A 58 -8.17 -8.29 -14.71
C PHE A 58 -6.94 -8.51 -15.63
N GLY A 59 -6.59 -9.77 -15.90
CA GLY A 59 -5.53 -10.14 -16.84
C GLY A 59 -4.14 -10.38 -16.24
N GLY A 60 -3.94 -10.18 -14.93
CA GLY A 60 -2.76 -10.64 -14.18
C GLY A 60 -1.41 -10.02 -14.58
N SER A 61 -1.42 -9.04 -15.46
CA SER A 61 -0.25 -8.47 -16.12
C SER A 61 -0.23 -6.94 -16.10
N TYR A 62 -1.10 -6.28 -15.33
CA TYR A 62 -1.11 -4.82 -15.25
C TYR A 62 0.00 -4.31 -14.31
N TRP A 63 0.98 -3.62 -14.91
CA TRP A 63 2.12 -2.99 -14.22
C TRP A 63 2.90 -3.91 -13.30
N TYR A 64 2.63 -3.87 -12.00
CA TYR A 64 3.32 -4.66 -10.98
C TYR A 64 2.37 -5.64 -10.28
N GLY A 65 1.32 -6.09 -10.98
CA GLY A 65 0.27 -6.96 -10.42
C GLY A 65 -0.74 -6.21 -9.54
N GLN A 66 -0.86 -4.90 -9.71
CA GLN A 66 -1.69 -4.04 -8.86
C GLN A 66 -3.19 -4.36 -8.98
N GLU A 67 -3.65 -4.67 -10.18
CA GLU A 67 -5.03 -5.09 -10.46
C GLU A 67 -5.43 -6.34 -9.68
N THR A 68 -4.49 -7.29 -9.52
CA THR A 68 -4.72 -8.51 -8.73
C THR A 68 -4.54 -8.21 -7.24
N ALA A 69 -3.51 -7.47 -6.85
CA ALA A 69 -3.20 -7.16 -5.45
C ALA A 69 -4.31 -6.39 -4.74
N HIS A 70 -4.84 -5.33 -5.36
CA HIS A 70 -5.91 -4.54 -4.77
C HIS A 70 -7.22 -5.31 -4.70
N THR A 71 -7.53 -6.10 -5.73
CA THR A 71 -8.75 -6.93 -5.78
C THR A 71 -8.71 -8.05 -4.75
N VAL A 72 -7.54 -8.66 -4.52
CA VAL A 72 -7.43 -9.77 -3.57
C VAL A 72 -7.69 -9.35 -2.13
N VAL A 73 -7.39 -8.10 -1.76
CA VAL A 73 -7.74 -7.56 -0.43
C VAL A 73 -9.26 -7.48 -0.25
N VAL A 74 -10.00 -7.08 -1.28
CA VAL A 74 -11.47 -7.04 -1.22
C VAL A 74 -12.04 -8.44 -1.02
N PHE A 75 -11.53 -9.43 -1.76
CA PHE A 75 -11.96 -10.82 -1.61
C PHE A 75 -11.58 -11.38 -0.22
N ALA A 76 -10.37 -11.11 0.27
CA ALA A 76 -9.94 -11.51 1.61
C ALA A 76 -10.86 -10.92 2.69
N VAL A 77 -11.13 -9.60 2.63
CA VAL A 77 -12.07 -8.91 3.54
C VAL A 77 -13.46 -9.56 3.51
N LEU A 78 -14.08 -9.72 2.35
CA LEU A 78 -15.44 -10.27 2.24
C LEU A 78 -15.52 -11.75 2.67
N SER A 79 -14.41 -12.49 2.55
CA SER A 79 -14.34 -13.89 3.00
C SER A 79 -14.25 -14.03 4.53
N LYS A 80 -13.76 -13.02 5.26
CA LYS A 80 -13.53 -13.08 6.72
C LYS A 80 -14.49 -12.22 7.52
N LEU A 81 -14.89 -11.06 7.00
CA LEU A 81 -15.61 -10.02 7.75
C LEU A 81 -17.07 -9.87 7.31
N GLY A 82 -17.90 -9.44 8.26
CA GLY A 82 -19.28 -9.02 8.02
C GLY A 82 -20.27 -10.16 7.72
N PRO A 83 -21.57 -9.83 7.59
CA PRO A 83 -22.61 -10.77 7.19
C PRO A 83 -22.57 -10.96 5.66
N TYR A 84 -21.88 -12.00 5.19
CA TYR A 84 -21.77 -12.29 3.76
C TYR A 84 -23.12 -12.70 3.15
N GLN A 85 -23.47 -12.11 2.00
CA GLN A 85 -24.76 -12.31 1.30
C GLN A 85 -24.52 -12.95 -0.07
N ALA A 86 -24.62 -14.29 -0.13
CA ALA A 86 -24.35 -15.05 -1.36
C ALA A 86 -25.34 -14.74 -2.49
N GLU A 87 -26.56 -14.34 -2.12
CA GLU A 87 -27.62 -13.91 -3.03
C GLU A 87 -27.30 -12.58 -3.74
N VAL A 88 -26.48 -11.71 -3.12
CA VAL A 88 -26.03 -10.45 -3.74
C VAL A 88 -24.79 -10.69 -4.60
N THR A 89 -23.87 -11.51 -4.13
CA THR A 89 -22.57 -11.73 -4.77
C THR A 89 -22.59 -12.82 -5.85
N CYS A 90 -23.65 -13.63 -5.91
CA CYS A 90 -23.83 -14.76 -6.80
C CYS A 90 -22.82 -15.92 -6.61
N ILE A 91 -21.96 -15.86 -5.59
CA ILE A 91 -21.00 -16.93 -5.24
C ILE A 91 -20.95 -17.11 -3.73
N SER A 92 -20.61 -18.32 -3.28
CA SER A 92 -20.45 -18.63 -1.85
C SER A 92 -19.24 -17.92 -1.24
N ARG A 93 -19.26 -17.72 0.09
CA ARG A 93 -18.14 -17.15 0.83
C ARG A 93 -16.85 -17.96 0.66
N ASP A 94 -16.97 -19.29 0.61
CA ASP A 94 -15.84 -20.19 0.38
C ASP A 94 -15.23 -20.01 -1.02
N GLN A 95 -16.05 -19.79 -2.05
CA GLN A 95 -15.53 -19.48 -3.39
C GLN A 95 -14.76 -18.15 -3.40
N VAL A 96 -15.23 -17.13 -2.68
CA VAL A 96 -14.49 -15.86 -2.51
C VAL A 96 -13.13 -16.12 -1.88
N LYS A 97 -13.09 -16.90 -0.78
CA LYS A 97 -11.85 -17.28 -0.11
C LYS A 97 -10.89 -18.03 -1.03
N ILE A 98 -11.38 -19.06 -1.72
CA ILE A 98 -10.57 -19.88 -2.64
C ILE A 98 -9.98 -19.02 -3.76
N LYS A 99 -10.76 -18.11 -4.36
CA LYS A 99 -10.26 -17.20 -5.39
C LYS A 99 -9.22 -16.22 -4.85
N ALA A 100 -9.38 -15.74 -3.61
CA ALA A 100 -8.38 -14.91 -2.96
C ALA A 100 -7.04 -15.65 -2.78
N ILE A 101 -7.09 -16.89 -2.27
CA ILE A 101 -5.89 -17.73 -2.09
C ILE A 101 -5.20 -18.00 -3.43
N LYS A 102 -5.97 -18.32 -4.48
CA LYS A 102 -5.43 -18.49 -5.84
C LYS A 102 -4.70 -17.23 -6.35
N ALA A 103 -5.25 -16.05 -6.07
CA ALA A 103 -4.65 -14.77 -6.42
C ALA A 103 -3.39 -14.43 -5.63
N ILE A 104 -3.36 -14.72 -4.32
CA ILE A 104 -2.15 -14.62 -3.50
C ILE A 104 -1.05 -15.50 -4.07
N ARG A 105 -1.36 -16.77 -4.39
CA ARG A 105 -0.41 -17.72 -4.97
C ARG A 105 0.16 -17.24 -6.31
N TYR A 106 -0.71 -16.72 -7.19
CA TYR A 106 -0.26 -16.15 -8.47
C TYR A 106 0.73 -15.00 -8.30
N LEU A 107 0.40 -14.02 -7.44
CA LEU A 107 1.28 -12.89 -7.16
C LEU A 107 2.61 -13.36 -6.56
N ALA A 108 2.57 -14.28 -5.60
CA ALA A 108 3.77 -14.79 -4.96
C ALA A 108 4.70 -15.53 -5.95
N PHE A 109 4.15 -16.41 -6.80
CA PHE A 109 4.96 -17.16 -7.77
C PHE A 109 5.50 -16.29 -8.91
N THR A 110 4.74 -15.28 -9.34
CA THR A 110 5.16 -14.39 -10.43
C THR A 110 6.04 -13.23 -9.99
N HIS A 111 6.40 -13.17 -8.70
CA HIS A 111 7.42 -12.28 -8.17
C HIS A 111 8.84 -12.78 -8.49
N ASP A 112 9.84 -11.90 -8.37
CA ASP A 112 11.27 -12.24 -8.60
C ASP A 112 11.82 -13.27 -7.59
N THR A 113 11.18 -13.42 -6.44
CA THR A 113 11.53 -14.47 -5.44
C THR A 113 10.85 -15.81 -5.72
N GLY A 114 9.88 -15.85 -6.64
CA GLY A 114 9.23 -17.08 -7.06
C GLY A 114 10.04 -17.85 -8.11
N PRO A 115 9.69 -19.11 -8.42
CA PRO A 115 10.42 -19.95 -9.37
C PRO A 115 10.62 -19.29 -10.74
N GLU A 116 11.76 -19.50 -11.39
CA GLU A 116 12.16 -18.79 -12.62
C GLU A 116 11.12 -18.89 -13.75
N ASP A 117 10.48 -20.06 -13.90
CA ASP A 117 9.47 -20.34 -14.92
C ASP A 117 8.10 -19.69 -14.66
N CYS A 118 7.86 -19.21 -13.43
CA CYS A 118 6.59 -18.59 -13.05
C CYS A 118 6.59 -17.11 -13.44
N VAL A 119 6.11 -16.78 -14.63
CA VAL A 119 5.94 -15.41 -15.12
C VAL A 119 4.47 -15.05 -15.28
N ARG A 120 4.17 -13.74 -15.33
CA ARG A 120 2.81 -13.25 -15.54
C ARG A 120 2.25 -13.63 -16.91
N ASP A 121 0.93 -13.63 -17.00
CA ASP A 121 0.22 -13.93 -18.24
C ASP A 121 0.49 -12.86 -19.31
N GLN A 122 0.16 -13.20 -20.56
CA GLN A 122 0.22 -12.24 -21.66
C GLN A 122 -0.93 -11.24 -21.54
N GLY A 123 -0.59 -9.95 -21.45
CA GLY A 123 -1.54 -8.86 -21.45
C GLY A 123 -1.26 -7.80 -22.52
N PRO A 124 -2.07 -6.73 -22.53
CA PRO A 124 -2.01 -5.68 -23.55
C PRO A 124 -0.75 -4.82 -23.47
N ASN A 125 -0.02 -4.83 -22.35
CA ASN A 125 1.23 -4.10 -22.18
C ASN A 125 2.44 -5.05 -22.29
N PRO A 126 3.18 -5.06 -23.42
CA PRO A 126 4.34 -5.93 -23.63
C PRO A 126 5.46 -5.72 -22.61
N HIS A 127 5.50 -4.57 -21.92
CA HIS A 127 6.50 -4.34 -20.88
C HIS A 127 6.29 -5.24 -19.66
N CYS A 128 5.06 -5.71 -19.44
CA CYS A 128 4.68 -6.50 -18.27
C CYS A 128 4.44 -7.99 -18.58
N SER A 129 3.97 -8.28 -19.81
CA SER A 129 3.61 -9.62 -20.27
C SER A 129 4.77 -10.61 -20.22
N GLY A 130 4.55 -11.79 -19.63
CA GLY A 130 5.57 -12.84 -19.59
C GLY A 130 6.80 -12.49 -18.74
N LYS A 131 6.67 -11.56 -17.79
CA LYS A 131 7.76 -11.15 -16.91
C LYS A 131 7.39 -11.27 -15.44
N LYS A 132 8.42 -11.30 -14.60
CA LYS A 132 8.30 -11.09 -13.15
C LYS A 132 7.84 -9.65 -12.86
N TRP A 133 7.21 -9.44 -11.71
CA TRP A 133 6.74 -8.11 -11.31
C TRP A 133 7.56 -7.44 -10.19
N GLY A 134 8.48 -8.15 -9.53
CA GLY A 134 9.21 -7.62 -8.36
C GLY A 134 10.25 -6.53 -8.66
N GLY A 135 10.53 -6.27 -9.94
CA GLY A 135 11.43 -5.21 -10.38
C GLY A 135 12.88 -5.42 -9.97
N MET A 136 13.36 -6.66 -9.81
CA MET A 136 14.77 -6.96 -9.48
C MET A 136 15.76 -6.27 -10.43
N TYR A 137 15.43 -6.23 -11.71
CA TYR A 137 16.27 -5.64 -12.76
C TYR A 137 15.86 -4.22 -13.17
N ASP A 138 14.85 -3.65 -12.51
CA ASP A 138 14.33 -2.33 -12.79
C ASP A 138 15.14 -1.24 -12.06
N GLY A 139 15.18 -0.05 -12.67
CA GLY A 139 15.67 1.16 -11.99
C GLY A 139 14.76 1.58 -10.83
N PHE A 140 15.27 2.45 -9.96
CA PHE A 140 14.59 2.85 -8.71
C PHE A 140 13.12 3.26 -8.90
N PHE A 141 12.82 4.14 -9.86
CA PHE A 141 11.45 4.61 -10.11
C PHE A 141 10.48 3.45 -10.35
N MET A 142 10.82 2.54 -11.27
CA MET A 142 9.97 1.40 -11.61
C MET A 142 9.91 0.39 -10.46
N ALA A 143 11.03 0.09 -9.82
CA ALA A 143 11.10 -0.90 -8.76
C ALA A 143 10.39 -0.45 -7.46
N SER A 144 10.41 0.85 -7.14
CA SER A 144 9.77 1.39 -5.93
C SER A 144 8.24 1.20 -5.94
N GLN A 145 7.61 1.29 -7.11
CA GLN A 145 6.16 1.11 -7.31
C GLN A 145 5.62 -0.25 -6.87
N THR A 146 6.49 -1.28 -6.86
CA THR A 146 6.12 -2.63 -6.42
C THR A 146 5.75 -2.69 -4.93
N GLY A 147 6.15 -1.69 -4.14
CA GLY A 147 5.82 -1.58 -2.72
C GLY A 147 4.32 -1.55 -2.44
N ARG A 148 3.52 -1.00 -3.37
CA ARG A 148 2.06 -1.06 -3.29
C ARG A 148 1.56 -2.50 -3.38
N THR A 149 2.01 -3.25 -4.40
CA THR A 149 1.63 -4.65 -4.60
C THR A 149 2.04 -5.49 -3.40
N VAL A 150 3.27 -5.30 -2.88
CA VAL A 150 3.76 -5.98 -1.68
C VAL A 150 2.86 -5.73 -0.48
N ALA A 151 2.45 -4.47 -0.26
CA ALA A 151 1.59 -4.12 0.86
C ALA A 151 0.19 -4.74 0.77
N TYR A 152 -0.45 -4.71 -0.39
CA TYR A 152 -1.78 -5.31 -0.56
C TYR A 152 -1.74 -6.84 -0.62
N LEU A 153 -0.68 -7.44 -1.19
CA LEU A 153 -0.44 -8.88 -1.09
C LEU A 153 -0.27 -9.31 0.36
N GLY A 154 0.58 -8.61 1.12
CA GLY A 154 0.80 -8.85 2.54
C GLY A 154 -0.48 -8.74 3.34
N LEU A 155 -1.26 -7.68 3.15
CA LEU A 155 -2.56 -7.51 3.82
C LEU A 155 -3.54 -8.66 3.52
N ALA A 156 -3.69 -9.03 2.25
CA ALA A 156 -4.59 -10.12 1.86
C ALA A 156 -4.15 -11.46 2.47
N ALA A 157 -2.84 -11.74 2.45
CA ALA A 157 -2.28 -12.95 3.03
C ALA A 157 -2.41 -12.96 4.55
N TRP A 158 -2.21 -11.82 5.21
CA TRP A 158 -2.36 -11.67 6.66
C TRP A 158 -3.80 -11.96 7.11
N LEU A 159 -4.79 -11.41 6.41
CA LEU A 159 -6.22 -11.68 6.66
C LEU A 159 -6.58 -13.16 6.51
N LEU A 160 -5.87 -13.89 5.65
CA LEU A 160 -6.12 -15.29 5.30
C LEU A 160 -5.08 -16.24 5.86
N TRP A 161 -4.19 -15.81 6.76
CA TRP A 161 -2.98 -16.55 7.09
C TRP A 161 -3.25 -18.00 7.53
N ASP A 162 -4.25 -18.20 8.39
CA ASP A 162 -4.66 -19.53 8.87
C ASP A 162 -5.28 -20.43 7.79
N ASP A 163 -5.75 -19.83 6.69
CA ASP A 163 -6.32 -20.52 5.53
C ASP A 163 -5.26 -20.83 4.44
N LEU A 164 -4.03 -20.33 4.57
CA LEU A 164 -2.93 -20.56 3.61
C LEU A 164 -2.15 -21.84 3.94
N ASP A 165 -1.74 -22.56 2.89
CA ASP A 165 -0.74 -23.63 3.01
C ASP A 165 0.68 -23.06 3.24
N ASP A 166 1.58 -23.91 3.74
CA ASP A 166 2.94 -23.50 4.10
C ASP A 166 3.75 -23.01 2.89
N GLU A 167 3.54 -23.57 1.69
CA GLU A 167 4.16 -23.10 0.46
C GLU A 167 3.78 -21.63 0.18
N THR A 168 2.49 -21.32 0.30
CA THR A 168 1.96 -19.97 0.05
C THR A 168 2.46 -19.00 1.12
N LYS A 169 2.47 -19.42 2.39
CA LYS A 169 3.03 -18.61 3.50
C LYS A 169 4.49 -18.27 3.25
N MET A 170 5.31 -19.28 2.94
CA MET A 170 6.73 -19.09 2.63
C MET A 170 6.92 -18.18 1.41
N ALA A 171 6.14 -18.36 0.36
CA ALA A 171 6.24 -17.52 -0.84
C ALA A 171 5.88 -16.06 -0.55
N VAL A 172 4.83 -15.79 0.25
CA VAL A 172 4.46 -14.43 0.69
C VAL A 172 5.57 -13.82 1.56
N GLN A 173 6.10 -14.56 2.53
CA GLN A 173 7.20 -14.11 3.39
C GLN A 173 8.41 -13.68 2.57
N ASN A 174 8.77 -14.47 1.55
CA ASN A 174 9.87 -14.18 0.65
C ASN A 174 9.64 -12.89 -0.13
N VAL A 175 8.43 -12.67 -0.67
CA VAL A 175 8.11 -11.41 -1.37
C VAL A 175 8.24 -10.19 -0.44
N VAL A 176 7.63 -10.26 0.74
CA VAL A 176 7.56 -9.14 1.68
C VAL A 176 8.94 -8.81 2.26
N SER A 177 9.67 -9.83 2.74
CA SER A 177 11.02 -9.64 3.31
C SER A 177 12.05 -9.20 2.27
N TRP A 178 12.01 -9.75 1.05
CA TRP A 178 12.91 -9.33 -0.03
C TRP A 178 12.77 -7.85 -0.35
N TYR A 179 11.53 -7.35 -0.46
CA TYR A 179 11.30 -5.94 -0.73
C TYR A 179 11.82 -5.07 0.43
N ALA A 180 11.55 -5.46 1.67
CA ALA A 180 12.01 -4.73 2.84
C ALA A 180 13.55 -4.71 2.96
N ASP A 181 14.22 -5.84 2.75
CA ASP A 181 15.69 -5.95 2.78
C ASP A 181 16.35 -5.12 1.66
N ARG A 182 15.72 -5.07 0.48
CA ARG A 182 16.20 -4.29 -0.65
C ARG A 182 16.23 -2.79 -0.34
N TRP A 183 15.22 -2.26 0.34
CA TRP A 183 15.05 -0.81 0.46
C TRP A 183 15.35 -0.21 1.83
N SER A 184 15.35 -1.00 2.91
CA SER A 184 15.49 -0.46 4.27
C SER A 184 16.83 0.21 4.55
N THR A 185 17.89 -0.15 3.82
CA THR A 185 19.22 0.47 3.95
C THR A 185 19.52 1.49 2.86
N GLU A 186 18.67 1.61 1.85
CA GLU A 186 18.83 2.58 0.77
C GLU A 186 18.45 4.00 1.24
N PRO A 187 19.05 5.06 0.66
CA PRO A 187 18.67 6.43 0.97
C PRO A 187 17.38 6.83 0.24
N PRO A 188 16.46 7.58 0.88
CA PRO A 188 15.32 8.18 0.20
C PRO A 188 15.77 9.12 -0.92
N ARG A 189 14.85 9.43 -1.84
CA ARG A 189 15.14 10.34 -2.96
C ARG A 189 14.62 11.74 -2.68
N ASN A 190 15.28 12.72 -3.28
CA ASN A 190 15.06 14.14 -3.04
C ASN A 190 14.69 14.84 -4.35
N GLY A 191 13.62 15.63 -4.34
CA GLY A 191 13.18 16.44 -5.47
C GLY A 191 11.90 17.18 -5.11
N ALA A 192 11.70 18.41 -5.58
CA ALA A 192 10.44 19.14 -5.36
C ALA A 192 9.94 19.86 -6.64
N PHE A 193 10.80 19.93 -7.66
CA PHE A 193 10.54 20.55 -8.95
C PHE A 193 10.47 19.46 -10.01
N PHE A 194 9.44 19.49 -10.86
CA PHE A 194 9.14 18.53 -11.94
C PHE A 194 8.93 17.07 -11.52
N ASP A 195 9.68 16.60 -10.54
CA ASP A 195 9.71 15.26 -10.01
C ASP A 195 9.91 15.35 -8.49
N THR A 196 8.81 15.11 -7.76
CA THR A 196 8.69 15.41 -6.33
C THR A 196 9.33 14.36 -5.44
N GLN A 197 9.58 13.16 -5.98
CA GLN A 197 9.97 11.99 -5.22
C GLN A 197 9.05 11.66 -4.02
N VAL A 198 7.90 12.36 -3.86
CA VAL A 198 6.96 12.17 -2.77
C VAL A 198 6.37 10.77 -2.89
N GLU A 199 5.90 10.43 -4.08
CA GLU A 199 5.20 9.19 -4.34
C GLU A 199 6.15 7.98 -4.29
N GLU A 200 7.35 8.08 -4.86
CA GLU A 200 8.37 7.05 -4.84
C GLU A 200 8.84 6.72 -3.41
N ASN A 201 9.08 7.76 -2.60
CA ASN A 201 9.41 7.58 -1.20
C ASN A 201 8.26 6.92 -0.43
N ALA A 202 7.02 7.33 -0.72
CA ALA A 202 5.82 6.79 -0.10
C ALA A 202 5.54 5.33 -0.49
N TRP A 203 5.68 4.94 -1.77
CA TRP A 203 5.55 3.55 -2.22
C TRP A 203 6.56 2.65 -1.51
N THR A 204 7.80 3.14 -1.40
CA THR A 204 8.89 2.44 -0.72
C THR A 204 8.60 2.24 0.76
N ALA A 205 8.18 3.31 1.45
CA ALA A 205 7.77 3.23 2.86
C ALA A 205 6.60 2.25 3.05
N GLN A 206 5.61 2.27 2.16
CA GLN A 206 4.44 1.40 2.23
C GLN A 206 4.83 -0.09 2.18
N GLY A 207 5.70 -0.48 1.24
CA GLY A 207 6.16 -1.86 1.14
C GLY A 207 6.95 -2.32 2.37
N ILE A 208 7.91 -1.51 2.84
CA ILE A 208 8.72 -1.81 4.05
C ILE A 208 7.83 -1.97 5.29
N SER A 209 6.81 -1.11 5.44
CA SER A 209 5.87 -1.14 6.57
C SER A 209 5.22 -2.52 6.75
N THR A 210 4.93 -3.20 5.64
CA THR A 210 4.33 -4.54 5.65
C THR A 210 5.20 -5.53 6.42
N ALA A 211 6.49 -5.61 6.09
CA ALA A 211 7.42 -6.54 6.75
C ALA A 211 7.61 -6.20 8.24
N TYR A 212 7.77 -4.90 8.54
CA TYR A 212 7.95 -4.42 9.92
C TYR A 212 6.78 -4.79 10.84
N ASN A 213 5.54 -4.61 10.35
CA ASN A 213 4.36 -4.90 11.16
C ASN A 213 4.03 -6.40 11.18
N MET A 214 4.26 -7.14 10.10
CA MET A 214 3.80 -8.53 9.97
C MET A 214 4.71 -9.55 10.67
N PHE A 215 6.03 -9.33 10.72
CA PHE A 215 6.99 -10.33 11.22
C PHE A 215 7.73 -9.83 12.50
N PRO A 216 7.21 -10.11 13.70
CA PRO A 216 7.68 -9.49 14.94
C PRO A 216 9.05 -9.99 15.40
N GLU A 217 9.36 -11.25 15.14
CA GLU A 217 10.59 -11.91 15.58
C GLU A 217 11.66 -11.99 14.49
N HIS A 218 11.44 -11.37 13.33
CA HIS A 218 12.42 -11.43 12.24
C HIS A 218 13.71 -10.67 12.62
N PRO A 219 14.91 -11.23 12.38
CA PRO A 219 16.17 -10.60 12.78
C PRO A 219 16.40 -9.23 12.13
N HIS A 220 15.83 -8.99 10.96
CA HIS A 220 15.93 -7.70 10.26
C HIS A 220 14.86 -6.68 10.68
N ARG A 221 13.92 -7.02 11.57
CA ARG A 221 12.77 -6.17 11.92
C ARG A 221 13.16 -4.76 12.34
N GLN A 222 14.20 -4.62 13.17
CA GLN A 222 14.67 -3.30 13.58
C GLN A 222 15.22 -2.49 12.39
N THR A 223 15.89 -3.14 11.44
CA THR A 223 16.36 -2.47 10.22
C THR A 223 15.18 -2.04 9.35
N TRP A 224 14.14 -2.85 9.27
CA TRP A 224 12.90 -2.47 8.57
C TRP A 224 12.18 -1.32 9.26
N LYS A 225 12.15 -1.28 10.61
CA LYS A 225 11.63 -0.13 11.37
C LYS A 225 12.39 1.15 11.03
N ASP A 226 13.72 1.11 11.11
CA ASP A 226 14.58 2.26 10.82
C ASP A 226 14.46 2.70 9.34
N GLY A 227 14.36 1.73 8.42
CA GLY A 227 14.11 1.96 7.01
C GLY A 227 12.76 2.64 6.80
N PHE A 228 11.69 2.11 7.38
CA PHE A 228 10.36 2.71 7.31
C PHE A 228 10.36 4.15 7.83
N ILE A 229 10.96 4.41 8.99
CA ILE A 229 11.10 5.77 9.55
C ILE A 229 11.79 6.69 8.55
N ARG A 230 12.92 6.25 7.97
CA ARG A 230 13.69 7.05 7.02
C ARG A 230 12.88 7.38 5.76
N TRP A 231 12.23 6.39 5.15
CA TRP A 231 11.44 6.60 3.93
C TRP A 231 10.16 7.40 4.19
N SER A 232 9.45 7.11 5.28
CA SER A 232 8.18 7.79 5.62
C SER A 232 8.38 9.26 6.02
N LEU A 233 9.42 9.59 6.80
CA LEU A 233 9.73 10.98 7.12
C LEU A 233 10.08 11.77 5.86
N ASN A 234 10.96 11.26 5.00
CA ASN A 234 11.43 11.95 3.79
C ASN A 234 10.40 11.98 2.65
N THR A 235 9.18 11.51 2.87
CA THR A 235 8.08 11.57 1.90
C THR A 235 7.52 12.99 1.77
N ALA A 236 7.37 13.73 2.87
CA ALA A 236 6.67 15.02 2.90
C ALA A 236 7.43 16.07 3.73
N THR A 237 8.54 16.57 3.20
CA THR A 237 9.47 17.45 3.93
C THR A 237 9.82 18.72 3.17
N THR A 238 9.93 19.81 3.92
CA THR A 238 10.41 21.12 3.46
C THR A 238 11.87 21.31 3.86
N PHE A 239 12.49 22.40 3.39
CA PHE A 239 13.83 22.79 3.83
C PHE A 239 13.93 22.98 5.36
N ALA A 240 12.88 23.49 6.00
CA ALA A 240 12.87 23.73 7.45
C ALA A 240 12.96 22.42 8.25
N ASP A 241 12.35 21.34 7.76
CA ASP A 241 12.34 20.04 8.43
C ASP A 241 13.76 19.44 8.54
N ARG A 242 14.64 19.72 7.57
CA ARG A 242 16.06 19.32 7.61
C ARG A 242 16.87 20.03 8.69
N LEU A 243 16.34 21.10 9.26
CA LEU A 243 16.98 21.84 10.35
C LEU A 243 16.39 21.47 11.71
N ASN A 244 15.35 20.63 11.75
CA ASN A 244 14.67 20.26 12.99
C ASN A 244 15.54 19.34 13.86
N GLN A 245 15.80 19.75 15.10
CA GLN A 245 16.61 19.00 16.08
C GLN A 245 15.78 18.33 17.19
N GLU A 246 14.45 18.40 17.11
CA GLU A 246 13.57 17.66 18.02
C GLU A 246 13.91 16.17 18.01
N ASN A 247 13.84 15.53 19.18
CA ASN A 247 14.18 14.13 19.32
C ASN A 247 13.05 13.25 18.76
N TYR A 248 13.42 12.28 17.93
CA TYR A 248 12.55 11.23 17.41
C TYR A 248 13.31 9.90 17.36
N GLU A 249 12.79 8.89 18.05
CA GLU A 249 13.39 7.55 18.13
C GLU A 249 14.88 7.62 18.56
N GLY A 250 15.16 8.43 19.58
CA GLY A 250 16.49 8.56 20.19
C GLY A 250 17.49 9.42 19.42
N LYS A 251 17.12 10.00 18.27
CA LYS A 251 17.98 10.84 17.43
C LYS A 251 17.27 12.14 17.04
N PRO A 252 17.98 13.24 16.72
CA PRO A 252 17.33 14.44 16.23
C PRO A 252 16.68 14.21 14.86
N LEU A 253 15.56 14.87 14.55
CA LEU A 253 14.84 14.69 13.29
C LEU A 253 15.72 14.89 12.04
N ASN A 254 16.63 15.85 12.05
CA ASN A 254 17.59 16.08 10.97
C ASN A 254 18.63 14.95 10.77
N HIS A 255 18.70 13.96 11.67
CA HIS A 255 19.42 12.70 11.42
C HIS A 255 18.67 11.85 10.39
N TRP A 256 17.34 11.82 10.50
CA TRP A 256 16.47 11.02 9.66
C TRP A 256 16.10 11.74 8.36
N ILE A 257 15.91 13.06 8.42
CA ILE A 257 15.42 13.89 7.31
C ILE A 257 16.58 14.48 6.51
N ASN A 258 16.74 13.99 5.27
CA ASN A 258 17.76 14.46 4.33
C ASN A 258 17.18 14.94 2.98
N CYS A 259 15.88 14.71 2.74
CA CYS A 259 15.17 15.15 1.55
C CYS A 259 14.34 16.42 1.78
N ILE A 260 14.09 17.11 0.69
CA ILE A 260 13.17 18.22 0.50
C ILE A 260 12.27 17.77 -0.65
N THR A 261 11.06 17.36 -0.32
CA THR A 261 10.05 16.91 -1.29
C THR A 261 8.94 17.92 -1.51
N LEU A 262 8.89 18.96 -0.69
CA LEU A 262 7.89 20.02 -0.71
C LEU A 262 8.54 21.41 -0.71
N PHE A 263 7.86 22.36 -1.33
CA PHE A 263 8.16 23.78 -1.21
C PHE A 263 7.81 24.31 0.20
N PRO A 264 8.29 25.52 0.58
CA PRO A 264 8.00 26.10 1.89
C PRO A 264 6.51 26.32 2.21
N ASP A 265 5.66 26.39 1.18
CA ASP A 265 4.20 26.50 1.28
C ASP A 265 3.49 25.13 1.30
N TYR A 266 4.24 24.03 1.35
CA TYR A 266 3.77 22.64 1.37
C TYR A 266 3.14 22.17 0.05
N THR A 267 3.31 22.91 -1.03
CA THR A 267 3.05 22.40 -2.39
C THR A 267 4.27 21.65 -2.93
N THR A 268 4.13 20.99 -4.08
CA THR A 268 5.23 20.32 -4.79
C THR A 268 4.88 20.15 -6.26
N GLU A 269 5.87 20.10 -7.14
CA GLU A 269 5.69 19.98 -8.58
C GLU A 269 6.00 18.58 -9.11
N ASN A 270 4.99 17.88 -9.63
CA ASN A 270 5.19 16.64 -10.37
C ASN A 270 4.69 16.80 -11.80
N HIS A 271 5.44 16.27 -12.77
CA HIS A 271 5.17 16.44 -14.19
C HIS A 271 5.00 17.91 -14.61
N ALA A 272 5.75 18.81 -13.97
CA ALA A 272 5.71 20.27 -14.15
C ALA A 272 4.44 20.99 -13.63
N PHE A 273 3.63 20.35 -12.77
CA PHE A 273 2.45 20.98 -12.16
C PHE A 273 2.47 20.84 -10.65
N VAL A 274 1.95 21.85 -9.94
CA VAL A 274 1.50 21.67 -8.56
C VAL A 274 0.35 20.68 -8.55
N HIS A 275 0.65 19.46 -8.11
CA HIS A 275 -0.21 18.32 -8.40
C HIS A 275 -0.81 17.69 -7.14
N PRO A 276 -2.13 17.86 -6.88
CA PRO A 276 -2.76 17.37 -5.66
C PRO A 276 -2.68 15.86 -5.43
N SER A 277 -2.63 15.05 -6.50
CA SER A 277 -2.43 13.60 -6.37
C SER A 277 -1.14 13.23 -5.64
N TYR A 278 -0.02 13.87 -5.94
CA TYR A 278 1.27 13.52 -5.35
C TYR A 278 1.35 14.00 -3.90
N LEU A 279 0.79 15.18 -3.60
CA LEU A 279 0.58 15.62 -2.22
C LEU A 279 -0.29 14.63 -1.42
N SER A 280 -1.39 14.15 -2.02
CA SER A 280 -2.26 13.15 -1.40
C SER A 280 -1.54 11.80 -1.24
N ALA A 281 -0.72 11.39 -2.22
CA ALA A 281 0.06 10.16 -2.17
C ALA A 281 1.02 10.17 -0.97
N GLY A 282 1.63 11.33 -0.71
CA GLY A 282 2.48 11.58 0.45
C GLY A 282 1.75 11.40 1.79
N ILE A 283 0.42 11.49 1.85
CA ILE A 283 -0.38 11.19 3.05
C ILE A 283 -0.84 9.72 3.01
N ASN A 284 -1.45 9.32 1.90
CA ASN A 284 -2.22 8.09 1.79
C ASN A 284 -1.37 6.83 1.90
N LEU A 285 -0.24 6.79 1.20
CA LEU A 285 0.53 5.57 1.02
C LEU A 285 1.31 5.20 2.29
N ARG A 286 1.95 6.18 2.93
CA ARG A 286 2.55 5.95 4.26
C ARG A 286 1.50 5.79 5.35
N GLY A 287 0.29 6.35 5.17
CA GLY A 287 -0.85 6.16 6.08
C GLY A 287 -1.31 4.71 6.18
N VAL A 288 -0.99 3.85 5.19
CA VAL A 288 -1.24 2.40 5.29
C VAL A 288 -0.48 1.76 6.44
N HIS A 289 0.64 2.35 6.89
CA HIS A 289 1.28 1.95 8.14
C HIS A 289 0.33 1.98 9.33
N ALA A 290 -0.48 3.04 9.46
CA ALA A 290 -1.45 3.13 10.55
C ALA A 290 -2.47 1.99 10.49
N LEU A 291 -2.92 1.60 9.28
CA LEU A 291 -3.77 0.42 9.13
C LEU A 291 -3.08 -0.84 9.65
N PHE A 292 -1.83 -1.10 9.22
CA PHE A 292 -1.08 -2.29 9.66
C PHE A 292 -0.85 -2.31 11.16
N SER A 293 -0.51 -1.17 11.76
CA SER A 293 -0.32 -1.08 13.21
C SER A 293 -1.64 -1.28 13.96
N MET A 294 -2.75 -0.70 13.48
CA MET A 294 -4.07 -0.90 14.12
C MET A 294 -4.54 -2.35 14.04
N ILE A 295 -4.38 -3.05 12.91
CA ILE A 295 -4.81 -4.44 12.80
C ILE A 295 -3.91 -5.39 13.58
N SER A 296 -2.67 -5.02 13.89
CA SER A 296 -1.70 -5.84 14.65
C SER A 296 -1.53 -5.40 16.10
N ASP A 297 -2.36 -4.45 16.57
CA ASP A 297 -2.23 -3.83 17.89
C ASP A 297 -0.83 -3.25 18.21
N GLN A 298 -0.14 -2.77 17.18
CA GLN A 298 1.15 -2.10 17.32
C GLN A 298 0.97 -0.59 17.40
N GLN A 299 1.97 0.07 17.97
CA GLN A 299 2.04 1.53 17.97
C GLN A 299 2.20 2.05 16.54
N ILE A 300 1.36 3.02 16.17
CA ILE A 300 1.53 3.81 14.94
C ILE A 300 2.78 4.68 15.12
N LEU A 301 3.74 4.55 14.20
CA LEU A 301 4.93 5.40 14.18
C LEU A 301 4.58 6.79 13.64
N GLU A 302 4.88 7.83 14.41
CA GLU A 302 4.58 9.24 14.06
C GLU A 302 5.26 9.69 12.76
N SER A 303 6.32 9.02 12.32
CA SER A 303 6.94 9.25 11.00
C SER A 303 5.95 9.09 9.84
N ALA A 304 4.95 8.20 9.99
CA ALA A 304 3.87 8.03 9.02
C ALA A 304 2.90 9.23 8.97
N LEU A 305 2.86 10.03 10.04
CA LEU A 305 1.92 11.12 10.23
C LEU A 305 2.58 12.50 10.08
N TYR A 306 3.92 12.56 10.15
CA TYR A 306 4.72 13.79 10.10
C TYR A 306 4.31 14.71 8.96
N ASN A 307 4.02 15.99 9.22
CA ASN A 307 3.56 16.99 8.25
C ASN A 307 2.19 16.74 7.55
N ASN A 308 1.43 15.67 7.87
CA ASN A 308 0.11 15.43 7.24
C ASN A 308 -0.82 16.64 7.36
N GLU A 309 -1.02 17.16 8.57
CA GLU A 309 -1.88 18.33 8.79
C GLU A 309 -1.36 19.56 8.06
N LYS A 310 -0.04 19.78 8.03
CA LYS A 310 0.53 20.95 7.35
C LYS A 310 0.29 20.89 5.84
N VAL A 311 0.52 19.73 5.22
CA VAL A 311 0.23 19.50 3.79
C VAL A 311 -1.27 19.67 3.51
N TYR A 312 -2.10 19.13 4.39
CA TYR A 312 -3.54 19.20 4.24
C TYR A 312 -4.07 20.63 4.34
N GLU A 313 -3.74 21.32 5.43
CA GLU A 313 -4.25 22.65 5.77
C GLU A 313 -3.71 23.75 4.85
N LYS A 314 -2.45 23.63 4.41
CA LYS A 314 -1.79 24.68 3.61
C LYS A 314 -1.90 24.47 2.10
N ALA A 315 -2.27 23.26 1.65
CA ALA A 315 -2.41 22.97 0.22
C ALA A 315 -3.71 22.24 -0.08
N LEU A 316 -3.83 20.95 0.27
CA LEU A 316 -4.91 20.09 -0.23
C LEU A 316 -6.31 20.62 0.09
N LYS A 317 -6.56 21.05 1.33
CA LYS A 317 -7.87 21.56 1.74
C LYS A 317 -8.25 22.83 0.99
N LEU A 318 -7.30 23.73 0.74
CA LEU A 318 -7.54 24.96 -0.02
C LEU A 318 -7.97 24.69 -1.46
N PHE A 319 -7.54 23.56 -2.02
CA PHE A 319 -7.87 23.15 -3.38
C PHE A 319 -9.14 22.29 -3.44
N THR A 320 -9.77 22.01 -2.29
CA THR A 320 -10.87 21.05 -2.19
C THR A 320 -12.24 21.70 -2.40
N GLN A 321 -13.06 21.08 -3.24
CA GLN A 321 -14.46 21.45 -3.45
C GLN A 321 -15.36 20.92 -2.33
N TYR A 322 -16.61 21.38 -2.31
CA TYR A 322 -17.60 20.97 -1.31
C TYR A 322 -17.89 19.46 -1.29
N ASP A 323 -17.62 18.76 -2.41
CA ASP A 323 -17.79 17.30 -2.56
C ASP A 323 -16.53 16.50 -2.18
N GLY A 324 -15.53 17.16 -1.58
CA GLY A 324 -14.27 16.53 -1.20
C GLY A 324 -13.28 16.34 -2.35
N LEU A 325 -13.61 16.71 -3.59
CA LEU A 325 -12.67 16.61 -4.71
C LEU A 325 -11.59 17.69 -4.62
N VAL A 326 -10.33 17.28 -4.67
CA VAL A 326 -9.18 18.20 -4.71
C VAL A 326 -8.91 18.61 -6.16
N ILE A 327 -9.03 19.90 -6.47
CA ILE A 327 -8.87 20.46 -7.82
C ILE A 327 -7.38 20.63 -8.17
N PRO A 328 -6.94 20.15 -9.34
CA PRO A 328 -5.61 20.49 -9.88
C PRO A 328 -5.54 21.96 -10.30
N VAL A 329 -4.98 22.83 -9.44
CA VAL A 329 -4.98 24.28 -9.62
C VAL A 329 -4.14 24.80 -10.79
N GLN A 330 -3.13 24.03 -11.23
CA GLN A 330 -2.28 24.37 -12.38
C GLN A 330 -2.54 23.48 -13.62
N GLY A 331 -3.54 22.60 -13.56
CA GLY A 331 -3.75 21.54 -14.56
C GLY A 331 -3.32 20.17 -14.05
N GLN A 332 -3.52 19.15 -14.87
CA GLN A 332 -3.22 17.76 -14.54
C GLN A 332 -3.07 16.91 -15.82
N ASP A 333 -2.31 15.84 -15.72
CA ASP A 333 -2.10 14.83 -16.77
C ASP A 333 -2.79 13.48 -16.46
N TRP A 334 -3.36 13.31 -15.26
CA TRP A 334 -4.25 12.20 -14.94
C TRP A 334 -5.73 12.45 -15.28
N TRP A 335 -6.58 11.53 -14.85
CA TRP A 335 -8.01 11.49 -15.16
C TRP A 335 -8.77 12.35 -14.15
N TYR A 336 -9.78 13.10 -14.60
CA TYR A 336 -10.66 13.87 -13.71
C TYR A 336 -11.66 12.94 -12.98
N ASN A 337 -12.35 13.46 -11.95
CA ASN A 337 -13.34 12.73 -11.13
C ASN A 337 -12.75 11.56 -10.31
N ARG A 338 -11.71 11.86 -9.52
CA ARG A 338 -11.05 10.90 -8.61
C ARG A 338 -11.49 11.09 -7.15
N GLN A 339 -12.78 11.35 -6.90
CA GLN A 339 -13.33 11.53 -5.54
C GLN A 339 -12.96 10.37 -4.61
N HIS A 340 -13.07 9.13 -5.13
CA HIS A 340 -12.75 7.91 -4.41
C HIS A 340 -11.33 7.88 -3.82
N GLU A 341 -10.36 8.53 -4.46
CA GLU A 341 -8.97 8.58 -3.96
C GLU A 341 -8.77 9.67 -2.92
N ARG A 342 -9.55 10.75 -3.02
CA ARG A 342 -9.52 11.86 -2.06
C ARG A 342 -10.21 11.50 -0.77
N GLN A 343 -11.21 10.62 -0.82
CA GLN A 343 -11.86 10.07 0.37
C GLN A 343 -10.86 9.42 1.32
N LEU A 344 -9.85 8.68 0.81
CA LEU A 344 -8.82 8.10 1.68
C LEU A 344 -7.98 9.18 2.38
N THR A 345 -7.59 10.25 1.67
CA THR A 345 -6.87 11.38 2.26
C THR A 345 -7.66 12.01 3.39
N HIS A 346 -8.92 12.39 3.12
CA HIS A 346 -9.78 12.97 4.14
C HIS A 346 -10.00 12.00 5.31
N THR A 347 -10.12 10.70 5.03
CA THR A 347 -10.33 9.66 6.07
C THR A 347 -9.13 9.58 7.00
N ILE A 348 -7.91 9.63 6.46
CA ILE A 348 -6.69 9.63 7.27
C ILE A 348 -6.64 10.85 8.19
N LEU A 349 -6.95 12.04 7.66
CA LEU A 349 -6.96 13.26 8.49
C LEU A 349 -8.08 13.26 9.52
N ASN A 350 -9.26 12.73 9.19
CA ASN A 350 -10.36 12.60 10.13
C ASN A 350 -10.02 11.59 11.25
N VAL A 351 -9.60 10.39 10.90
CA VAL A 351 -9.44 9.28 11.84
C VAL A 351 -8.17 9.41 12.67
N LEU A 352 -7.04 9.77 12.06
CA LEU A 352 -5.73 9.81 12.74
C LEU A 352 -5.38 11.18 13.32
N HIS A 353 -5.91 12.26 12.74
CA HIS A 353 -5.62 13.64 13.17
C HIS A 353 -6.83 14.32 13.81
N HIS A 354 -7.99 13.66 13.88
CA HIS A 354 -9.24 14.24 14.39
C HIS A 354 -9.64 15.56 13.70
N ASN A 355 -9.28 15.71 12.42
CA ASN A 355 -9.53 16.92 11.66
C ASN A 355 -11.02 17.03 11.28
N ALA A 356 -11.71 18.02 11.87
CA ALA A 356 -13.16 18.19 11.72
C ALA A 356 -13.59 18.58 10.30
N ASP A 357 -12.75 19.30 9.54
CA ASP A 357 -13.06 19.65 8.15
C ASP A 357 -12.92 18.43 7.24
N ALA A 358 -11.87 17.63 7.45
CA ALA A 358 -11.71 16.36 6.76
C ALA A 358 -12.89 15.42 7.03
N ALA A 359 -13.42 15.40 8.26
CA ALA A 359 -14.61 14.62 8.62
C ALA A 359 -15.87 15.05 7.84
N ARG A 360 -15.98 16.33 7.46
CA ARG A 360 -17.07 16.84 6.62
C ARG A 360 -16.86 16.49 5.15
N LEU A 361 -15.62 16.58 4.67
CA LEU A 361 -15.23 16.28 3.29
C LEU A 361 -15.17 14.76 2.99
N CYS A 362 -15.23 13.90 4.01
CA CYS A 362 -15.36 12.45 3.88
C CYS A 362 -16.80 11.95 3.62
N ARG A 363 -17.82 12.77 3.92
CA ARG A 363 -19.23 12.37 3.84
C ARG A 363 -19.75 12.50 2.42
#